data_AF-A0A6B1DJN5-F1
#
_entry.id   AF-A0A6B1DJN5-F1
#
_cell.length_a   1.000
_cell.length_b   1.000
_cell.length_c   1.000
_cell.angle_alpha   90.00
_cell.angle_beta   90.00
_cell.angle_gamma   90.00
#
_symmetry.space_group_name_H-M   'P 1'
#
loop_
_entity.id
_entity.type
_entity.pdbx_description
1 polymer ?
#
loop_
_entity_poly.entity_id
_entity_poly.type
_entity_poly.pdbx_seq_one_letter_code
_entity_poly.pdbx_strand_id
1 'polypeptide(L)'
;MKKQLHPVLTAASGLAVAAIATSAAAEPISEQTVIDAQRAWGEGIVAIAKAHADGGDYTARAKEHINDLYAYGETNVMFKPTMAAEDQFRETFDEALSYFIGQDGTEDKGFAISGWTNVRWENN
;
A
#
# COMPACT_ATOMS: atom_id res chain seq x y z
N MET A 1 18.37 -12.95 -75.28
CA MET A 1 19.68 -12.87 -74.59
C MET A 1 19.45 -12.33 -73.19
N LYS A 2 19.95 -13.09 -72.20
CA LYS A 2 19.71 -12.93 -70.76
C LYS A 2 20.47 -11.69 -70.24
N LYS A 3 19.81 -10.82 -69.48
CA LYS A 3 20.50 -9.90 -68.56
C LYS A 3 19.95 -10.11 -67.15
N GLN A 4 20.74 -10.85 -66.39
CA GLN A 4 20.70 -10.98 -64.95
C GLN A 4 21.04 -9.62 -64.32
N LEU A 5 20.31 -9.20 -63.29
CA LEU A 5 20.81 -8.20 -62.34
C LEU A 5 20.29 -8.56 -60.94
N HIS A 6 21.24 -8.74 -60.03
CA HIS A 6 21.10 -9.19 -58.64
C HIS A 6 20.45 -8.14 -57.72
N PRO A 7 19.93 -8.55 -56.54
CA PRO A 7 19.21 -7.66 -55.65
C PRO A 7 20.15 -6.73 -54.89
N VAL A 8 19.75 -5.46 -54.73
CA VAL A 8 20.41 -4.52 -53.83
C VAL A 8 19.72 -4.65 -52.47
N LEU A 9 20.40 -5.27 -51.51
CA LEU A 9 20.03 -5.28 -50.11
C LEU A 9 20.50 -3.96 -49.48
N THR A 10 19.60 -2.99 -49.33
CA THR A 10 19.90 -1.75 -48.60
C THR A 10 19.65 -1.99 -47.12
N ALA A 11 20.71 -2.21 -46.36
CA ALA A 11 20.65 -2.19 -44.89
C ALA A 11 20.51 -0.72 -44.44
N ALA A 12 19.36 -0.36 -43.87
CA ALA A 12 19.19 0.92 -43.18
C ALA A 12 19.71 0.77 -41.74
N SER A 13 20.91 1.31 -41.49
CA SER A 13 21.51 1.45 -40.16
C SER A 13 20.60 2.26 -39.24
N GLY A 14 20.35 1.73 -38.05
CA GLY A 14 19.46 2.34 -37.06
C GLY A 14 20.05 3.54 -36.33
N LEU A 15 19.16 4.30 -35.70
CA LEU A 15 19.44 5.08 -34.51
C LEU A 15 18.52 4.55 -33.41
N ALA A 16 19.03 3.64 -32.57
CA ALA A 16 18.38 3.34 -31.31
C ALA A 16 18.67 4.52 -30.37
N VAL A 17 17.67 5.38 -30.17
CA VAL A 17 17.72 6.39 -29.11
C VAL A 17 17.57 5.64 -27.79
N ALA A 18 18.68 5.38 -27.12
CA ALA A 18 18.66 4.87 -25.76
C ALA A 18 18.04 5.95 -24.86
N ALA A 19 16.78 5.76 -24.48
CA ALA A 19 16.16 6.56 -23.43
C ALA A 19 16.92 6.27 -22.13
N ILE A 20 17.66 7.28 -21.65
CA ILE A 20 18.35 7.22 -20.38
C ILE A 20 17.25 7.33 -19.32
N ALA A 21 16.84 6.21 -18.74
CA ALA A 21 15.96 6.21 -17.60
C ALA A 21 16.72 6.80 -16.41
N THR A 22 16.49 8.07 -16.10
CA THR A 22 16.91 8.65 -14.83
C THR A 22 16.13 7.97 -13.73
N SER A 23 16.80 7.07 -13.00
CA SER A 23 16.36 6.63 -11.69
C SER A 23 16.30 7.88 -10.80
N ALA A 24 15.09 8.34 -10.51
CA ALA A 24 14.88 9.30 -9.44
C ALA A 24 15.29 8.59 -8.15
N ALA A 25 16.38 9.03 -7.52
CA ALA A 25 16.68 8.61 -6.16
C ALA A 25 15.54 9.13 -5.27
N ALA A 26 14.93 8.24 -4.48
CA ALA A 26 13.91 8.64 -3.53
C ALA A 26 14.52 9.64 -2.54
N GLU A 27 13.85 10.77 -2.32
CA GLU A 27 14.25 11.73 -1.29
C GLU A 27 14.32 11.03 0.07
N PRO A 28 15.31 11.36 0.91
CA PRO A 28 15.43 10.77 2.24
C PRO A 28 14.18 11.08 3.08
N ILE A 29 13.74 10.11 3.89
CA ILE A 29 12.61 10.29 4.81
C ILE A 29 12.95 11.42 5.80
N SER A 30 12.08 12.42 5.88
CA SER A 30 12.20 13.55 6.81
C SER A 30 11.40 13.30 8.09
N GLU A 31 11.76 14.00 9.18
CA GLU A 31 10.98 14.00 10.43
C GLU A 31 9.52 14.41 10.18
N GLN A 32 9.29 15.41 9.34
CA GLN A 32 7.95 15.88 9.00
C GLN A 32 7.14 14.78 8.31
N THR A 33 7.76 14.02 7.40
CA THR A 33 7.12 12.86 6.73
C THR A 33 6.69 11.80 7.75
N VAL A 34 7.49 11.55 8.78
CA VAL A 34 7.14 10.61 9.87
C VAL A 34 5.96 11.14 10.69
N ILE A 35 6.00 12.42 11.07
CA ILE A 35 4.91 13.06 11.84
C ILE A 35 3.59 13.03 11.07
N ASP A 36 3.63 13.29 9.75
CA ASP A 36 2.44 13.27 8.91
C ASP A 36 1.89 11.86 8.72
N ALA A 37 2.76 10.85 8.57
CA ALA A 37 2.35 9.45 8.52
C ALA A 37 1.72 8.99 9.86
N GLN A 38 2.32 9.37 10.99
CA GLN A 38 1.78 9.12 12.33
C GLN A 38 0.38 9.74 12.50
N ARG A 39 0.22 11.02 12.09
CA ARG A 39 -1.07 11.71 12.14
C ARG A 39 -2.10 11.02 11.27
N ALA A 40 -1.79 10.76 10.00
CA ALA A 40 -2.69 10.10 9.06
C ALA A 40 -3.12 8.71 9.56
N TRP A 41 -2.18 7.94 10.13
CA TRP A 41 -2.50 6.65 10.72
C TRP A 41 -3.50 6.80 11.87
N GLY A 42 -3.21 7.67 12.84
CA GLY A 42 -4.07 7.87 14.01
C GLY A 42 -5.47 8.40 13.67
N GLU A 43 -5.55 9.39 12.78
CA GLU A 43 -6.82 9.93 12.28
C GLU A 43 -7.64 8.87 11.53
N GLY A 44 -6.98 7.99 10.78
CA GLY A 44 -7.61 6.86 10.11
C GLY A 44 -8.29 5.89 11.08
N ILE A 45 -7.60 5.50 12.16
CA ILE A 45 -8.18 4.63 13.19
C ILE A 45 -9.44 5.25 13.82
N VAL A 46 -9.35 6.51 14.23
CA VAL A 46 -10.50 7.23 14.83
C VAL A 46 -11.65 7.37 13.83
N ALA A 47 -11.35 7.61 12.55
CA ALA A 47 -12.37 7.72 11.52
C ALA A 47 -13.10 6.39 11.26
N ILE A 48 -12.38 5.25 11.24
CA ILE A 48 -12.98 3.92 11.13
C ILE A 48 -13.87 3.63 12.36
N ALA A 49 -13.36 3.90 13.56
CA ALA A 49 -14.10 3.71 14.81
C ALA A 49 -15.40 4.53 14.83
N LYS A 50 -15.32 5.80 14.40
CA LYS A 50 -16.48 6.70 14.30
C LYS A 50 -17.49 6.21 13.27
N ALA A 51 -17.04 5.82 12.08
CA ALA A 51 -17.93 5.30 11.04
C ALA A 51 -18.68 4.06 11.54
N HIS A 52 -18.01 3.17 12.27
CA HIS A 52 -18.64 1.99 12.86
C HIS A 52 -19.68 2.37 13.93
N ALA A 53 -19.31 3.28 14.84
CA ALA A 53 -20.21 3.74 15.91
C ALA A 53 -21.46 4.46 15.37
N ASP A 54 -21.32 5.21 14.27
CA ASP A 54 -22.41 5.94 13.63
C ASP A 54 -23.26 5.04 12.71
N GLY A 55 -22.92 3.75 12.56
CA GLY A 55 -23.60 2.82 11.63
C GLY A 55 -23.34 3.11 10.15
N GLY A 56 -22.26 3.83 9.84
CA GLY A 56 -21.81 4.14 8.48
C GLY A 56 -20.96 3.04 7.86
N ASP A 57 -20.40 3.31 6.68
CA ASP A 57 -19.56 2.36 5.94
C ASP A 57 -18.10 2.37 6.45
N TYR A 58 -17.90 1.75 7.62
CA TYR A 58 -16.58 1.57 8.22
C TYR A 58 -15.69 0.60 7.42
N THR A 59 -16.28 -0.27 6.60
CA THR A 59 -15.53 -1.20 5.74
C THR A 59 -14.84 -0.44 4.61
N ALA A 60 -15.56 0.44 3.90
CA ALA A 60 -14.94 1.30 2.89
C ALA A 60 -13.86 2.19 3.49
N ARG A 61 -14.12 2.76 4.67
CA ARG A 61 -13.12 3.60 5.38
C ARG A 61 -11.87 2.83 5.77
N ALA A 62 -12.01 1.58 6.23
CA ALA A 62 -10.86 0.73 6.55
C ALA A 62 -10.08 0.33 5.29
N LYS A 63 -10.77 0.03 4.18
CA LYS A 63 -10.11 -0.27 2.91
C LYS A 63 -9.29 0.91 2.38
N GLU A 64 -9.85 2.12 2.44
CA GLU A 64 -9.14 3.35 2.09
C GLU A 64 -7.89 3.53 2.97
N HIS A 65 -8.05 3.43 4.29
CA HIS A 65 -6.92 3.53 5.23
C HIS A 65 -5.78 2.54 4.92
N ILE A 66 -6.12 1.30 4.58
CA ILE A 66 -5.12 0.28 4.24
C ILE A 66 -4.47 0.60 2.90
N ASN A 67 -5.23 0.95 1.87
CA ASN A 67 -4.69 1.31 0.55
C ASN A 67 -3.76 2.53 0.61
N ASP A 68 -4.08 3.51 1.45
CA ASP A 68 -3.30 4.75 1.53
C ASP A 68 -1.96 4.56 2.27
N LEU A 69 -1.90 3.63 3.22
CA LEU A 69 -0.77 3.51 4.17
C LEU A 69 0.01 2.20 4.05
N TYR A 70 -0.51 1.21 3.33
CA TYR A 70 0.12 -0.10 3.17
C TYR A 70 0.19 -0.46 1.69
N ALA A 71 1.40 -0.75 1.22
CA ALA A 71 1.70 -1.00 -0.19
C ALA A 71 1.29 -2.40 -0.69
N TYR A 72 0.14 -2.92 -0.22
CA TYR A 72 -0.42 -4.17 -0.72
C TYR A 72 -0.70 -4.06 -2.22
N GLY A 73 -0.29 -5.07 -2.99
CA GLY A 73 -0.41 -5.06 -4.45
C GLY A 73 0.72 -4.33 -5.19
N GLU A 74 1.54 -3.55 -4.48
CA GLU A 74 2.75 -2.93 -5.04
C GLU A 74 4.02 -3.70 -4.67
N THR A 75 4.09 -4.19 -3.43
CA THR A 75 5.22 -4.98 -2.91
C THR A 75 4.74 -5.98 -1.86
N ASN A 76 5.63 -6.87 -1.42
CA ASN A 76 5.38 -7.73 -0.28
C ASN A 76 5.30 -6.89 1.00
N VAL A 77 4.23 -7.07 1.75
CA VAL A 77 4.00 -6.39 3.03
C VAL A 77 3.98 -7.45 4.13
N MET A 78 4.69 -7.19 5.23
CA MET A 78 4.66 -7.99 6.46
C MET A 78 4.08 -7.15 7.58
N PHE A 79 2.76 -6.98 7.59
CA PHE A 79 2.11 -6.24 8.65
C PHE A 79 2.00 -7.13 9.89
N LYS A 80 2.70 -6.77 10.97
CA LYS A 80 2.61 -7.46 12.25
C LYS A 80 1.60 -6.75 13.17
N PRO A 81 0.42 -7.33 13.44
CA PRO A 81 -0.56 -6.71 14.32
C PRO A 81 -0.18 -6.85 15.80
N THR A 82 -0.64 -5.93 16.63
CA THR A 82 -0.32 -5.93 18.08
C THR A 82 -1.11 -6.99 18.85
N MET A 83 -2.26 -7.44 18.32
CA MET A 83 -3.19 -8.36 18.97
C MET A 83 -3.37 -9.67 18.18
N ALA A 84 -2.27 -10.21 17.65
CA ALA A 84 -2.28 -11.46 16.91
C ALA A 84 -1.26 -12.44 17.51
N ALA A 85 -1.74 -13.59 17.99
CA ALA A 85 -0.95 -14.59 18.69
C ALA A 85 -0.77 -15.88 17.87
N GLU A 86 -1.78 -16.26 17.07
CA GLU A 86 -1.75 -17.48 16.26
C GLU A 86 -1.11 -17.22 14.90
N ASP A 87 -1.65 -16.27 14.14
CA ASP A 87 -1.12 -15.82 12.86
C ASP A 87 -0.55 -14.40 12.99
N GLN A 88 0.77 -14.33 13.14
CA GLN A 88 1.46 -13.11 13.58
C GLN A 88 1.62 -12.06 12.49
N PHE A 89 1.43 -12.41 11.21
CA PHE A 89 1.64 -11.52 10.09
C PHE A 89 0.42 -11.53 9.18
N ARG A 90 0.09 -10.36 8.63
CA ARG A 90 -0.90 -10.20 7.58
C ARG A 90 -0.14 -9.86 6.33
N GLU A 91 -0.03 -10.85 5.45
CA GLU A 91 0.73 -10.75 4.19
C GLU A 91 -0.17 -10.28 3.05
N THR A 92 -1.49 -10.43 3.21
CA THR A 92 -2.50 -10.01 2.25
C THR A 92 -3.34 -8.83 2.74
N PHE A 93 -3.93 -8.12 1.77
CA PHE A 93 -4.85 -7.02 2.06
C PHE A 93 -6.05 -7.46 2.90
N ASP A 94 -6.64 -8.62 2.57
CA ASP A 94 -7.84 -9.12 3.27
C ASP A 94 -7.51 -9.54 4.71
N GLU A 95 -6.33 -10.10 4.94
CA GLU A 95 -5.80 -10.39 6.28
C GLU A 95 -5.58 -9.12 7.11
N ALA A 96 -5.09 -8.04 6.50
CA ALA A 96 -4.97 -6.74 7.16
C ALA A 96 -6.35 -6.14 7.45
N LEU A 97 -7.28 -6.23 6.50
CA LEU A 97 -8.65 -5.78 6.68
C LEU A 97 -9.33 -6.52 7.83
N SER A 98 -9.16 -7.85 7.89
CA SER A 98 -9.61 -8.70 8.99
C SER A 98 -9.09 -8.18 10.34
N TYR A 99 -7.82 -7.81 10.45
CA TYR A 99 -7.29 -7.20 11.68
C TYR A 99 -8.04 -5.91 12.07
N PHE A 100 -8.21 -4.99 11.12
CA PHE A 100 -8.79 -3.67 11.40
C PHE A 100 -10.28 -3.75 11.75
N ILE A 101 -11.07 -4.56 11.05
CA ILE A 101 -12.53 -4.56 11.18
C ILE A 101 -13.16 -5.89 11.60
N GLY A 102 -12.35 -6.90 11.85
CA GLY A 102 -12.77 -8.23 12.29
C GLY A 102 -13.19 -9.13 11.15
N GLN A 103 -13.05 -10.44 11.35
CA GLN A 103 -13.59 -11.46 10.46
C GLN A 103 -14.04 -12.67 11.29
N ASP A 104 -15.26 -13.14 11.03
CA ASP A 104 -15.81 -14.31 11.70
C ASP A 104 -14.93 -15.55 11.47
N GLY A 105 -14.77 -16.36 12.52
CA GLY A 105 -13.93 -17.56 12.49
C GLY A 105 -12.42 -17.30 12.56
N THR A 106 -11.99 -16.05 12.73
CA THR A 106 -10.57 -15.69 12.93
C THR A 106 -10.29 -15.18 14.36
N GLU A 107 -9.01 -15.03 14.71
CA GLU A 107 -8.61 -14.38 15.96
C GLU A 107 -8.92 -12.87 15.98
N ASP A 108 -9.17 -12.26 14.82
CA ASP A 108 -9.42 -10.83 14.71
C ASP A 108 -10.79 -10.42 15.20
N LYS A 109 -10.80 -9.48 16.13
CA LYS A 109 -12.03 -8.90 16.68
C LYS A 109 -12.29 -7.47 16.20
N GLY A 110 -11.47 -6.96 15.29
CA GLY A 110 -11.58 -5.62 14.73
C GLY A 110 -10.96 -4.56 15.62
N PHE A 111 -9.65 -4.35 15.44
CA PHE A 111 -8.90 -3.36 16.21
C PHE A 111 -9.47 -1.95 16.03
N ALA A 112 -9.69 -1.50 14.80
CA ALA A 112 -10.13 -0.13 14.53
C ALA A 112 -11.60 0.13 14.85
N ILE A 113 -12.42 -0.91 15.01
CA ILE A 113 -13.83 -0.78 15.42
C ILE A 113 -14.03 -0.88 16.94
N SER A 114 -12.94 -0.92 17.72
CA SER A 114 -12.95 -1.01 19.19
C SER A 114 -13.28 0.32 19.92
N GLY A 115 -13.91 1.29 19.26
CA GLY A 115 -14.39 2.52 19.89
C GLY A 115 -13.32 3.58 20.19
N TRP A 116 -12.22 3.60 19.43
CA TRP A 116 -11.17 4.61 19.57
C TRP A 116 -11.68 6.03 19.28
N THR A 117 -11.39 6.98 20.18
CA THR A 117 -11.81 8.37 20.05
C THR A 117 -10.66 9.35 19.83
N ASN A 118 -9.43 8.94 20.14
CA ASN A 118 -8.23 9.75 19.97
C ASN A 118 -6.97 8.88 19.92
N VAL A 119 -5.94 9.34 19.22
CA VAL A 119 -4.59 8.73 19.16
C VAL A 119 -3.56 9.80 19.53
N ARG A 120 -2.62 9.47 20.42
CA ARG A 120 -1.49 10.34 20.81
C ARG A 120 -0.18 9.63 20.51
N TRP A 121 0.79 10.37 20.00
CA TRP A 121 2.15 9.89 19.77
C TRP A 121 3.11 10.45 20.83
N GLU A 122 4.04 9.63 21.28
CA GLU A 122 5.16 10.01 22.13
C GLU A 122 6.45 9.61 21.42
N ASN A 123 7.16 10.61 20.91
CA ASN A 123 8.45 10.43 20.24
C ASN A 123 9.55 10.65 21.29
N ASN A 124 10.46 9.69 21.44
CA ASN A 124 11.58 9.73 22.39
C ASN A 124 12.91 9.94 21.68
#